data_AF-A0A968WVQ4-F1
#
_entry.id   AF-A0A968WVQ4-F1
#
_cell.length_a   1.000
_cell.length_b   1.000
_cell.length_c   1.000
_cell.angle_alpha   90.00
_cell.angle_beta   90.00
_cell.angle_gamma   90.00
#
_symmetry.space_group_name_H-M   'P 1'
#
loop_
_entity.id
_entity.type
_entity.pdbx_description
1 polymer ?
#
loop_
_entity_poly.entity_id
_entity_poly.type
_entity_poly.pdbx_seq_one_letter_code
_entity_poly.pdbx_strand_id
1 'polypeptide(L)'
;LEEGQEITQEKVNAQGKRVTQVIRKGMKPQQARSETEHLAAGRDIALRKMLRWKVRYFTDGAVIGSRAFVDDYFAQCRDRFGPKRKTGARKLRGNATAAAGLLWSLRDLRADL
;
A
#
# COMPACT_ATOMS: atom_id res chain seq x y z
N LEU A 1 -11.70 27.26 -15.33
CA LEU A 1 -10.22 27.18 -15.39
C LEU A 1 -9.83 25.81 -14.88
N GLU A 2 -9.44 24.94 -15.79
CA GLU A 2 -9.31 23.49 -15.54
C GLU A 2 -7.99 23.14 -14.86
N GLU A 3 -8.03 22.09 -14.03
CA GLU A 3 -6.89 21.56 -13.29
C GLU A 3 -5.79 21.10 -14.28
N GLY A 4 -4.54 21.51 -14.05
CA GLY A 4 -3.39 21.06 -14.85
C GLY A 4 -2.88 22.00 -15.94
N GLN A 5 -3.44 23.21 -16.10
CA GLN A 5 -2.87 24.20 -17.04
C GLN A 5 -1.48 24.68 -16.60
N GLU A 6 -0.51 24.59 -17.51
CA GLU A 6 0.83 25.14 -17.32
C GLU A 6 0.77 26.68 -17.29
N ILE A 7 1.21 27.28 -16.19
CA ILE A 7 1.32 28.73 -16.08
C ILE A 7 2.78 29.10 -16.21
N THR A 8 3.07 29.90 -17.23
CA THR A 8 4.39 30.48 -17.46
C THR A 8 4.44 31.87 -16.83
N GLN A 9 5.28 32.06 -15.81
CA GLN A 9 5.53 33.38 -15.22
C GLN A 9 6.95 33.86 -15.57
N GLU A 10 7.07 35.05 -16.13
CA GLU A 10 8.36 35.74 -16.23
C GLU A 10 8.69 36.41 -14.90
N LYS A 11 9.84 36.05 -14.33
CA LYS A 11 10.38 36.71 -13.12
C LYS A 11 11.76 37.25 -13.43
N VAL A 12 12.05 38.46 -12.97
CA VAL A 12 13.40 39.03 -13.05
C VAL A 12 14.19 38.50 -11.86
N ASN A 13 15.34 37.86 -12.12
CA ASN A 13 16.22 37.37 -11.06
C ASN A 13 17.01 38.53 -10.42
N ALA A 14 17.73 38.26 -9.33
CA ALA A 14 18.53 39.26 -8.61
C ALA A 14 19.63 39.95 -9.45
N GLN A 15 19.91 39.44 -10.65
CA GLN A 15 20.90 39.94 -11.60
C GLN A 15 20.26 40.73 -12.76
N GLY A 16 18.96 41.05 -12.67
CA GLY A 16 18.25 41.84 -13.69
C GLY A 16 17.85 41.06 -14.95
N LYS A 17 18.07 39.74 -14.99
CA LYS A 17 17.75 38.91 -16.16
C LYS A 17 16.32 38.35 -16.05
N ARG A 18 15.54 38.45 -17.13
CA ARG A 18 14.20 37.84 -17.21
C ARG A 18 14.36 36.31 -17.33
N VAL A 19 13.78 35.58 -16.39
CA VAL A 19 13.77 34.13 -16.36
C VAL A 19 12.35 33.63 -16.40
N THR A 20 12.07 32.74 -17.33
CA THR A 20 10.77 32.09 -17.49
C THR A 20 10.67 30.93 -16.50
N GLN A 21 9.81 31.05 -15.50
CA GLN A 21 9.55 29.99 -14.52
C GLN A 21 8.24 29.29 -14.87
N VAL A 22 8.33 28.01 -15.25
CA VAL A 22 7.18 27.16 -15.50
C VAL A 22 6.70 26.62 -14.14
N ILE A 23 5.52 27.02 -13.71
CA ILE A 23 4.94 26.58 -12.44
C ILE A 23 3.71 25.72 -12.75
N ARG A 24 3.71 24.48 -12.26
CA ARG A 24 2.53 23.64 -12.26
C ARG A 24 1.71 23.95 -11.02
N LYS A 25 0.46 24.39 -11.19
CA LYS A 25 -0.44 24.60 -10.05
C LYS A 25 -0.81 23.22 -9.51
N GLY A 26 -0.32 22.90 -8.31
CA GLY A 26 -0.77 21.71 -7.58
C GLY A 26 -2.27 21.80 -7.27
N MET A 27 -2.84 20.68 -6.82
CA MET A 27 -4.22 20.65 -6.35
C MET A 27 -4.41 21.64 -5.19
N LYS A 28 -5.57 22.31 -5.14
CA LYS A 28 -5.86 23.23 -4.03
C LYS A 28 -5.85 22.44 -2.71
N PRO A 29 -5.34 23.01 -1.60
CA PRO A 29 -5.24 22.30 -0.32
C PRO A 29 -6.58 21.72 0.17
N GLN A 30 -7.69 22.42 -0.04
CA GLN A 30 -9.03 21.93 0.32
C GLN A 30 -9.46 20.71 -0.50
N GLN A 31 -9.30 20.75 -1.82
CA GLN A 31 -9.61 19.62 -2.70
C GLN A 31 -8.73 18.41 -2.36
N ALA A 32 -7.43 18.64 -2.12
CA ALA A 32 -6.52 17.56 -1.72
C ALA A 32 -6.96 16.91 -0.40
N ARG A 33 -7.44 17.70 0.57
CA ARG A 33 -7.95 17.17 1.85
C ARG A 33 -9.25 16.39 1.65
N SER A 34 -10.24 16.94 0.94
CA SER A 34 -11.52 16.25 0.70
C SER A 34 -11.33 14.95 -0.08
N GLU A 35 -10.46 14.95 -1.08
CA GLU A 35 -10.10 13.74 -1.84
C GLU A 35 -9.45 12.71 -0.89
N THR A 36 -8.51 13.15 -0.05
CA THR A 36 -7.82 12.26 0.89
C THR A 36 -8.80 11.66 1.92
N GLU A 37 -9.76 12.45 2.41
CA GLU A 37 -10.80 12.03 3.35
C GLU A 37 -11.76 11.01 2.71
N HIS A 38 -12.27 11.30 1.52
CA HIS A 38 -13.10 10.39 0.75
C HIS A 38 -12.39 9.06 0.46
N LEU A 39 -11.10 9.16 0.10
CA LEU A 39 -10.27 8.00 -0.19
C LEU A 39 -9.86 7.22 1.07
N ALA A 40 -9.79 7.85 2.24
CA ALA A 40 -9.42 7.19 3.49
C ALA A 40 -10.48 6.19 3.98
N ALA A 41 -11.76 6.38 3.61
CA ALA A 41 -12.85 5.48 3.97
C ALA A 41 -12.85 4.16 3.18
N GLY A 42 -12.14 4.10 2.04
CA GLY A 42 -12.14 2.95 1.14
C GLY A 42 -11.14 1.86 1.53
N ARG A 43 -11.63 0.63 1.71
CA ARG A 43 -10.79 -0.58 1.92
C ARG A 43 -9.69 -0.72 0.86
N ASP A 44 -10.01 -0.45 -0.40
CA ASP A 44 -9.06 -0.57 -1.52
C ASP A 44 -7.87 0.38 -1.41
N ILE A 45 -8.08 1.57 -0.82
CA ILE A 45 -7.02 2.56 -0.66
C ILE A 45 -6.14 2.21 0.52
N ALA A 46 -6.72 1.72 1.62
CA ALA A 46 -5.96 1.14 2.71
C ALA A 46 -5.11 -0.05 2.22
N LEU A 47 -5.68 -0.92 1.38
CA LEU A 47 -4.98 -2.04 0.78
C LEU A 47 -3.85 -1.59 -0.16
N ARG A 48 -4.10 -0.63 -1.07
CA ARG A 48 -3.06 -0.07 -1.95
C ARG A 48 -1.93 0.59 -1.16
N LYS A 49 -2.26 1.39 -0.14
CA LYS A 49 -1.25 2.01 0.74
C LYS A 49 -0.41 0.94 1.44
N MET A 50 -1.06 -0.09 1.97
CA MET A 50 -0.40 -1.24 2.57
C MET A 50 0.54 -1.94 1.57
N LEU A 51 0.09 -2.24 0.34
CA LEU A 51 0.91 -2.92 -0.68
C LEU A 51 2.15 -2.12 -1.08
N ARG A 52 2.08 -0.78 -1.06
CA ARG A 52 3.22 0.09 -1.36
C ARG A 52 4.26 0.14 -0.25
N TRP A 53 3.87 -0.15 0.99
CA TRP A 53 4.81 -0.29 2.09
C TRP A 53 5.36 -1.70 2.03
N LYS A 54 6.68 -1.87 2.00
CA LYS A 54 7.34 -3.18 1.85
C LYS A 54 7.02 -4.09 3.05
N VAL A 55 5.85 -4.73 3.01
CA VAL A 55 5.33 -5.51 4.13
C VAL A 55 6.14 -6.80 4.26
N ARG A 56 6.57 -7.11 5.49
CA ARG A 56 7.33 -8.33 5.82
C ARG A 56 6.67 -9.62 5.35
N TYR A 57 5.35 -9.65 5.16
CA TYR A 57 4.64 -10.82 4.62
C TYR A 57 5.02 -11.16 3.17
N PHE A 58 5.47 -10.20 2.36
CA PHE A 58 5.90 -10.45 0.98
C PHE A 58 7.28 -11.12 0.90
N THR A 59 8.12 -10.92 1.92
CA THR A 59 9.46 -11.52 1.97
C THR A 59 9.49 -12.75 2.88
N ASP A 60 8.94 -12.62 4.09
CA ASP A 60 9.13 -13.61 5.18
C ASP A 60 7.89 -14.50 5.37
N GLY A 61 6.78 -14.21 4.66
CA GLY A 61 5.53 -14.96 4.75
C GLY A 61 5.60 -16.38 4.16
N ALA A 62 6.68 -16.71 3.45
CA ALA A 62 6.95 -17.91 2.66
C ALA A 62 6.00 -18.13 1.47
N VAL A 63 4.69 -18.05 1.70
CA VAL A 63 3.64 -18.09 0.68
C VAL A 63 2.57 -17.07 1.08
N ILE A 64 2.04 -16.34 0.10
CA ILE A 64 0.98 -15.34 0.29
C ILE A 64 -0.10 -15.53 -0.78
N GLY A 65 -1.37 -15.40 -0.40
CA GLY A 65 -2.47 -15.53 -1.36
C GLY A 65 -3.82 -15.66 -0.68
N SER A 66 -4.80 -16.20 -1.41
CA SER A 66 -6.10 -16.56 -0.85
C SER A 66 -5.95 -17.66 0.21
N ARG A 67 -6.96 -17.79 1.07
CA ARG A 67 -6.95 -18.85 2.09
C ARG A 67 -6.79 -20.24 1.48
N ALA A 68 -7.57 -20.55 0.45
CA ALA A 68 -7.54 -21.84 -0.23
C ALA A 68 -6.15 -22.13 -0.81
N PHE A 69 -5.55 -21.18 -1.52
CA PHE A 69 -4.22 -21.33 -2.09
C PHE A 69 -3.16 -21.66 -1.03
N VAL A 70 -3.20 -20.98 0.11
CA VAL A 70 -2.23 -21.21 1.19
C VAL A 70 -2.50 -22.53 1.91
N ASP A 71 -3.76 -22.92 2.10
CA ASP A 71 -4.14 -24.20 2.70
C ASP A 71 -3.76 -25.38 1.78
N ASP A 72 -3.93 -25.25 0.47
CA ASP A 72 -3.52 -26.25 -0.52
C ASP A 72 -2.00 -26.43 -0.54
N TYR A 73 -1.24 -25.33 -0.57
CA TYR A 73 0.22 -25.39 -0.47
C TYR A 73 0.68 -26.04 0.85
N PHE A 74 -0.01 -25.73 1.96
CA PHE A 74 0.25 -26.35 3.25
C PHE A 74 0.01 -27.86 3.23
N ALA A 75 -1.04 -28.32 2.56
CA ALA A 75 -1.33 -29.75 2.42
C ALA A 75 -0.24 -30.47 1.60
N GLN A 76 0.24 -29.85 0.52
CA GLN A 76 1.33 -30.38 -0.31
C GLN A 76 2.66 -30.50 0.46
N CYS A 77 2.91 -29.58 1.40
CA CYS A 77 4.11 -29.56 2.24
C CYS A 77 3.84 -30.01 3.69
N ARG A 78 2.84 -30.89 3.90
CA ARG A 78 2.35 -31.22 5.26
C ARG A 78 3.44 -31.81 6.15
N ASP A 79 4.33 -32.61 5.59
CA ASP A 79 5.50 -33.20 6.24
C ASP A 79 6.43 -32.17 6.91
N ARG A 80 6.49 -30.94 6.38
CA ARG A 80 7.33 -29.84 6.91
C ARG A 80 6.75 -29.16 8.15
N PHE A 81 5.56 -29.55 8.61
CA PHE A 81 4.86 -28.89 9.70
C PHE A 81 4.55 -29.83 10.87
N GLY A 82 4.57 -29.28 12.09
CA GLY A 82 4.27 -30.05 13.31
C GLY A 82 2.81 -30.55 13.38
N PRO A 83 2.53 -31.63 14.14
CA PRO A 83 1.24 -32.32 14.16
C PRO A 83 0.06 -31.48 14.70
N LYS A 84 0.37 -30.45 15.49
CA LYS A 84 -0.61 -29.52 16.06
C LYS A 84 -1.19 -28.56 15.01
N ARG A 85 -0.47 -28.31 13.91
CA ARG A 85 -0.91 -27.41 12.85
C ARG A 85 -1.85 -28.14 11.90
N LYS A 86 -3.14 -27.75 11.90
CA LYS A 86 -4.17 -28.36 11.05
C LYS A 86 -4.44 -27.60 9.75
N THR A 87 -4.13 -26.30 9.71
CA THR A 87 -4.33 -25.44 8.53
C THR A 87 -3.09 -24.61 8.22
N GLY A 88 -2.96 -24.22 6.96
CA GLY A 88 -1.88 -23.41 6.42
C GLY A 88 -2.12 -21.92 6.64
N ALA A 89 -3.29 -21.42 6.28
CA ALA A 89 -3.51 -20.00 6.16
C ALA A 89 -3.40 -19.27 7.53
N ARG A 90 -2.61 -18.20 7.58
CA ARG A 90 -2.49 -17.27 8.72
C ARG A 90 -2.87 -15.86 8.33
N LYS A 91 -3.62 -15.19 9.20
CA LYS A 91 -4.03 -13.80 9.01
C LYS A 91 -2.82 -12.88 9.07
N LEU A 92 -2.81 -11.89 8.18
CA LEU A 92 -1.83 -10.81 8.20
C LEU A 92 -2.16 -9.88 9.39
N ARG A 93 -1.14 -9.38 10.10
CA ARG A 93 -1.26 -8.53 11.30
C ARG A 93 -0.50 -7.21 11.11
N GLY A 94 -0.70 -6.28 12.06
CA GLY A 94 -0.02 -4.98 12.07
C GLY A 94 -0.40 -4.12 10.86
N ASN A 95 0.60 -3.56 10.19
CA ASN A 95 0.42 -2.72 9.00
C ASN A 95 -0.34 -3.42 7.86
N ALA A 96 -0.41 -4.75 7.88
CA ALA A 96 -1.06 -5.56 6.86
C ALA A 96 -2.53 -5.90 7.14
N THR A 97 -3.11 -5.35 8.21
CA THR A 97 -4.49 -5.63 8.63
C THR A 97 -5.52 -5.18 7.58
N ALA A 98 -5.19 -4.21 6.73
CA ALA A 98 -6.03 -3.79 5.61
C ALA A 98 -6.38 -4.93 4.63
N ALA A 99 -5.54 -5.98 4.57
CA ALA A 99 -5.79 -7.17 3.74
C ALA A 99 -6.58 -8.27 4.45
N ALA A 100 -7.10 -8.03 5.65
CA ALA A 100 -7.88 -9.00 6.40
C ALA A 100 -9.03 -9.58 5.55
N GLY A 101 -9.14 -10.91 5.57
CA GLY A 101 -10.13 -11.66 4.81
C GLY A 101 -9.80 -11.87 3.33
N LEU A 102 -8.88 -11.10 2.74
CA LEU A 102 -8.45 -11.26 1.34
C LEU A 102 -7.17 -12.06 1.24
N LEU A 103 -6.14 -11.64 1.97
CA LEU A 103 -4.83 -12.24 1.93
C LEU A 103 -4.54 -13.00 3.21
N TRP A 104 -3.82 -14.09 3.02
CA TRP A 104 -3.33 -15.00 4.03
C TRP A 104 -1.88 -15.33 3.72
N SER A 105 -1.11 -15.66 4.75
CA SER A 105 0.27 -16.08 4.61
C SER A 105 0.49 -17.46 5.24
N LEU A 106 1.49 -18.19 4.77
CA LEU A 106 1.82 -19.49 5.34
C LEU A 106 2.55 -19.34 6.69
N ARG A 107 3.42 -18.35 6.85
CA ARG A 107 4.11 -18.15 8.13
C ARG A 107 3.29 -17.25 9.06
N ASP A 108 3.14 -17.67 10.31
CA ASP A 108 2.48 -16.85 11.33
C ASP A 108 3.44 -15.75 11.83
N LEU A 109 3.62 -14.69 11.02
CA LEU A 109 4.43 -13.55 11.41
C LEU A 109 3.70 -12.73 12.49
N ARG A 110 4.39 -12.46 13.60
CA ARG A 110 3.93 -11.58 14.68
C ARG A 110 4.23 -10.13 14.33
N ALA A 111 3.33 -9.20 14.60
CA ALA A 111 3.72 -7.79 14.54
C ALA A 111 4.78 -7.56 15.63
N ASP A 112 5.84 -6.83 15.31
CA ASP A 112 6.74 -6.34 16.34
C ASP A 112 5.92 -5.35 17.18
N LEU A 113 5.92 -5.54 18.50
CA LEU A 113 5.11 -4.78 19.48
C LEU A 113 5.36 -3.27 19.37
#